data_AF-A0A957V5Y4-F1
#
_entry.id   AF-A0A957V5Y4-F1
#
_cell.length_a   1.000
_cell.length_b   1.000
_cell.length_c   1.000
_cell.angle_alpha   90.00
_cell.angle_beta   90.00
_cell.angle_gamma   90.00
#
_symmetry.space_group_name_H-M   'P 1'
#
loop_
_entity.id
_entity.type
_entity.pdbx_description
1 polymer ?
#
loop_
_entity_poly.entity_id
_entity_poly.type
_entity_poly.pdbx_seq_one_letter_code
_entity_poly.pdbx_strand_id
1 'polypeptide(L)'
;IVLGVFRKLAEAMLLDPALRAQAHLTAEEEALIEIPSGFPTILPTARLDSFFTVRDDGSYHLNYVELNGESPASMAYSDVLSDLFLETPLMKAFGERYHVDSLAVGRRSAIDALLRIYYQWRGNRDKLPDIAIVDWEGVPTTTEFHLFVDYFARYGITVTICDPNDMEFRDGTLYAGGRPVDYVYKRVLTTELIQRFGIEHPIVDALRAGAICMANPFACKLVHKKASFAVASDERNAYLFTPEEQEAIHQHIPWTRVLEERKTVSPDGADIDLVPWASANKEELVLKPNDEYGGKGVLIGWETEQDEWDAALRAALSDPAIVQARATIAYEDFPSLT
;
A
#
# COMPACT_ATOMS: atom_id res chain seq x y z
N ILE A 1 15.00 2.87 7.11
CA ILE A 1 14.39 3.64 8.22
C ILE A 1 12.91 3.91 7.95
N VAL A 2 12.53 4.58 6.85
CA VAL A 2 11.12 4.94 6.55
C VAL A 2 10.13 3.76 6.58
N LEU A 3 10.44 2.61 5.96
CA LEU A 3 9.55 1.44 6.07
C LEU A 3 9.41 0.93 7.52
N GLY A 4 10.44 1.13 8.35
CA GLY A 4 10.41 0.84 9.80
C GLY A 4 9.48 1.78 10.56
N VAL A 5 9.42 3.06 10.18
CA VAL A 5 8.46 4.05 10.71
C VAL A 5 7.03 3.55 10.53
N PHE A 6 6.65 3.12 9.32
CA PHE A 6 5.30 2.62 9.07
C PHE A 6 4.99 1.31 9.82
N ARG A 7 5.97 0.41 10.00
CA ARG A 7 5.77 -0.79 10.82
C ARG A 7 5.52 -0.43 12.28
N LYS A 8 6.36 0.44 12.85
CA LYS A 8 6.22 0.94 14.22
C LYS A 8 4.89 1.66 14.43
N LEU A 9 4.50 2.48 13.45
CA LEU A 9 3.23 3.18 13.47
C LEU A 9 2.04 2.20 13.45
N ALA A 10 2.08 1.16 12.62
CA ALA A 10 1.05 0.13 12.60
C ALA A 10 0.93 -0.60 13.94
N GLU A 11 2.05 -0.99 14.54
CA GLU A 11 2.09 -1.63 15.86
C GLU A 11 1.48 -0.70 16.93
N ALA A 12 1.83 0.59 16.91
CA ALA A 12 1.26 1.58 17.81
C ALA A 12 -0.26 1.75 17.61
N MET A 13 -0.72 1.85 16.36
CA MET A 13 -2.15 1.98 16.05
C MET A 13 -2.96 0.72 16.41
N LEU A 14 -2.37 -0.47 16.33
CA LEU A 14 -3.05 -1.69 16.81
C LEU A 14 -3.27 -1.66 18.32
N LEU A 15 -2.36 -1.05 19.08
CA LEU A 15 -2.41 -1.00 20.55
C LEU A 15 -3.18 0.20 21.11
N ASP A 16 -3.20 1.32 20.39
CA ASP A 16 -3.80 2.58 20.84
C ASP A 16 -4.96 3.01 19.91
N PRO A 17 -6.22 2.82 20.34
CA PRO A 17 -7.40 3.25 19.58
C PRO A 17 -7.45 4.75 19.30
N ALA A 18 -6.90 5.60 20.17
CA ALA A 18 -6.90 7.06 19.96
C ALA A 18 -5.93 7.46 18.85
N LEU A 19 -4.77 6.81 18.78
CA LEU A 19 -3.85 6.96 17.65
C LEU A 19 -4.47 6.41 16.37
N ARG A 20 -5.08 5.22 16.43
CA ARG A 20 -5.72 4.56 15.28
C ARG A 20 -6.86 5.36 14.68
N ALA A 21 -7.64 6.08 15.49
CA ALA A 21 -8.71 6.93 15.01
C ALA A 21 -8.24 7.96 13.96
N GLN A 22 -6.97 8.39 14.03
CA GLN A 22 -6.37 9.30 13.05
C GLN A 22 -6.20 8.68 11.65
N ALA A 23 -6.26 7.35 11.52
CA ALA A 23 -6.25 6.68 10.23
C ALA A 23 -7.61 6.69 9.53
N HIS A 24 -8.69 7.06 10.25
CA HIS A 24 -10.07 7.07 9.77
C HIS A 24 -10.50 5.74 9.13
N LEU A 25 -10.37 4.66 9.90
CA LEU A 25 -11.01 3.39 9.56
C LEU A 25 -12.53 3.51 9.68
N THR A 26 -13.24 2.85 8.77
CA THR A 26 -14.68 2.58 8.89
C THR A 26 -14.93 1.55 10.01
N ALA A 27 -16.18 1.43 10.45
CA ALA A 27 -16.54 0.47 11.50
C ALA A 27 -16.27 -0.98 11.07
N GLU A 28 -16.50 -1.29 9.80
CA GLU A 28 -16.22 -2.58 9.19
C GLU A 28 -14.71 -2.85 9.14
N GLU A 29 -13.90 -1.86 8.76
CA GLU A 29 -12.44 -1.98 8.80
C GLU A 29 -11.92 -2.20 10.22
N GLU A 30 -12.41 -1.46 11.22
CA GLU A 30 -12.09 -1.69 12.64
C GLU A 30 -12.38 -3.13 13.06
N ALA A 31 -13.56 -3.67 12.69
CA ALA A 31 -13.91 -5.05 13.00
C ALA A 31 -13.01 -6.08 12.30
N LEU A 32 -12.53 -5.78 11.09
CA LEU A 32 -11.68 -6.69 10.32
C LEU A 32 -10.22 -6.69 10.78
N ILE A 33 -9.67 -5.56 11.24
CA ILE A 33 -8.28 -5.51 11.73
C ILE A 33 -8.08 -6.27 13.04
N GLU A 34 -9.14 -6.52 13.81
CA GLU A 34 -9.09 -7.30 15.05
C GLU A 34 -8.87 -8.80 14.80
N ILE A 35 -9.10 -9.27 13.56
CA ILE A 35 -8.94 -10.67 13.20
C ILE A 35 -7.44 -11.04 13.21
N PRO A 36 -7.00 -11.98 14.06
CA PRO A 36 -5.58 -12.34 14.14
C PRO A 36 -5.06 -12.92 12.82
N SER A 37 -3.95 -12.40 12.32
CA SER A 37 -3.28 -12.92 11.13
C SER A 37 -2.55 -14.24 11.37
N GLY A 38 -2.14 -14.51 12.62
CA GLY A 38 -1.31 -15.66 13.00
C GLY A 38 0.17 -15.53 12.58
N PHE A 39 0.62 -14.35 12.16
CA PHE A 39 2.02 -14.04 11.86
C PHE A 39 2.31 -12.55 12.16
N PRO A 40 3.57 -12.19 12.50
CA PRO A 40 3.86 -10.89 13.13
C PRO A 40 3.79 -9.68 12.20
N THR A 41 4.00 -9.85 10.89
CA THR A 41 4.03 -8.71 9.97
C THR A 41 2.64 -8.39 9.42
N ILE A 42 2.27 -7.12 9.38
CA ILE A 42 1.08 -6.65 8.68
C ILE A 42 1.34 -6.31 7.20
N LEU A 43 2.61 -6.29 6.77
CA LEU A 43 3.01 -5.96 5.40
C LEU A 43 3.92 -7.05 4.81
N PRO A 44 3.39 -8.27 4.53
CA PRO A 44 4.18 -9.32 3.88
C PRO A 44 4.75 -8.85 2.52
N THR A 45 3.93 -8.13 1.75
CA THR A 45 4.32 -7.43 0.53
C THR A 45 3.83 -5.99 0.62
N ALA A 46 4.59 -5.03 0.10
CA ALA A 46 4.15 -3.63 0.03
C ALA A 46 4.98 -2.91 -1.03
N ARG A 47 4.46 -1.79 -1.54
CA ARG A 47 5.18 -0.91 -2.44
C ARG A 47 5.12 0.50 -1.87
N LEU A 48 6.28 1.07 -1.58
CA LEU A 48 6.41 2.42 -1.09
C LEU A 48 6.87 3.29 -2.27
N ASP A 49 5.94 4.09 -2.80
CA ASP A 49 6.14 4.83 -4.04
C ASP A 49 6.80 6.18 -3.76
N SER A 50 7.87 6.48 -4.51
CA SER A 50 8.68 7.69 -4.32
C SER A 50 9.17 8.31 -5.60
N PHE A 51 9.41 9.63 -5.54
CA PHE A 51 10.24 10.35 -6.50
C PHE A 51 11.67 10.45 -6.01
N PHE A 52 12.62 10.19 -6.90
CA PHE A 52 14.04 10.40 -6.67
C PHE A 52 14.45 11.74 -7.26
N THR A 53 15.08 12.58 -6.46
CA THR A 53 15.52 13.92 -6.85
C THR A 53 16.93 14.21 -6.33
N VAL A 54 17.64 15.10 -7.02
CA VAL A 54 18.91 15.65 -6.58
C VAL A 54 18.66 17.09 -6.11
N ARG A 55 19.06 17.41 -4.88
CA ARG A 55 18.94 18.77 -4.32
C ARG A 55 20.02 19.68 -4.89
N ASP A 56 19.87 21.00 -4.73
CA ASP A 56 20.83 22.00 -5.21
C ASP A 56 22.25 21.82 -4.64
N ASP A 57 22.37 21.22 -3.45
CA ASP A 57 23.64 20.89 -2.80
C ASP A 57 24.27 19.57 -3.30
N GLY A 58 23.64 18.91 -4.28
CA GLY A 58 24.09 17.64 -4.85
C GLY A 58 23.68 16.40 -4.04
N SER A 59 22.97 16.55 -2.92
CA SER A 59 22.48 15.42 -2.14
C SER A 59 21.28 14.73 -2.80
N TYR A 60 21.22 13.40 -2.67
CA TYR A 60 20.10 12.61 -3.16
C TYR A 60 18.96 12.59 -2.17
N HIS A 61 17.74 12.62 -2.70
CA HIS A 61 16.53 12.72 -1.90
C HIS A 61 15.43 11.84 -2.49
N LEU A 62 14.73 11.12 -1.60
CA LEU A 62 13.54 10.33 -1.93
C LEU A 62 12.33 10.99 -1.28
N ASN A 63 11.31 11.28 -2.08
CA ASN A 63 10.01 11.79 -1.63
C ASN A 63 8.97 10.68 -1.72
N TYR A 64 8.65 10.05 -0.60
CA TYR A 64 7.61 9.02 -0.54
C TYR A 64 6.23 9.67 -0.51
N VAL A 65 5.34 9.27 -1.42
CA VAL A 65 4.02 9.90 -1.58
C VAL A 65 2.85 8.96 -1.31
N GLU A 66 3.10 7.64 -1.30
CA GLU A 66 2.09 6.62 -1.07
C GLU A 66 2.72 5.30 -0.59
N LEU A 67 2.03 4.59 0.30
CA LEU A 67 2.33 3.21 0.69
C LEU A 67 1.17 2.30 0.26
N ASN A 68 1.46 1.45 -0.71
CA ASN A 68 0.54 0.43 -1.22
C ASN A 68 0.70 -0.85 -0.39
N GLY A 69 -0.12 -0.96 0.67
CA GLY A 69 -0.11 -2.06 1.64
C GLY A 69 -1.10 -3.18 1.33
N GLU A 70 -2.07 -2.99 0.43
CA GLU A 70 -3.04 -4.02 0.03
C GLU A 70 -2.59 -4.75 -1.26
N SER A 71 -1.54 -5.56 -1.15
CA SER A 71 -1.03 -6.45 -2.23
C SER A 71 -0.82 -5.76 -3.60
N PRO A 72 0.20 -4.90 -3.71
CA PRO A 72 0.48 -4.16 -4.93
C PRO A 72 0.77 -5.07 -6.13
N ALA A 73 0.31 -4.65 -7.30
CA ALA A 73 0.66 -5.26 -8.58
C ALA A 73 2.09 -4.92 -9.01
N SER A 74 2.52 -5.54 -10.11
CA SER A 74 3.78 -5.35 -10.85
C SER A 74 4.96 -6.21 -10.39
N MET A 75 4.86 -6.99 -9.31
CA MET A 75 5.97 -7.87 -8.90
C MET A 75 6.34 -8.88 -10.01
N ALA A 76 5.36 -9.48 -10.67
CA ALA A 76 5.66 -10.43 -11.75
C ALA A 76 5.91 -9.74 -13.08
N TYR A 77 5.23 -8.61 -13.35
CA TYR A 77 5.47 -7.83 -14.56
C TYR A 77 6.86 -7.22 -14.60
N SER A 78 7.35 -6.65 -13.50
CA SER A 78 8.66 -5.99 -13.46
C SER A 78 9.79 -6.93 -13.84
N ASP A 79 9.72 -8.20 -13.41
CA ASP A 79 10.72 -9.19 -13.80
C ASP A 79 10.69 -9.45 -15.32
N VAL A 80 9.50 -9.70 -15.87
CA VAL A 80 9.33 -9.97 -17.30
C VAL A 80 9.72 -8.76 -18.16
N LEU A 81 9.31 -7.56 -17.75
CA LEU A 81 9.65 -6.31 -18.43
C LEU A 81 11.16 -6.04 -18.39
N SER A 82 11.82 -6.32 -17.25
CA SER A 82 13.27 -6.19 -17.15
C SER A 82 13.99 -7.13 -18.11
N ASP A 83 13.58 -8.41 -18.14
CA ASP A 83 14.15 -9.41 -19.06
C ASP A 83 13.99 -8.95 -20.53
N LEU A 84 12.79 -8.53 -20.92
CA LEU A 84 12.51 -8.04 -22.28
C LEU A 84 13.29 -6.75 -22.62
N PHE A 85 13.42 -5.84 -21.66
CA PHE A 85 14.13 -4.58 -21.87
C PHE A 85 15.62 -4.82 -22.12
N LEU A 86 16.23 -5.75 -21.40
CA LEU A 86 17.63 -6.15 -21.59
C LEU A 86 17.88 -6.82 -22.95
N GLU A 87 16.85 -7.44 -23.54
CA GLU A 87 16.96 -8.03 -24.88
C GLU A 87 16.95 -7.01 -26.02
N THR A 88 16.56 -5.75 -25.75
CA THR A 88 16.51 -4.71 -26.78
C THR A 88 17.90 -4.41 -27.36
N PRO A 89 18.02 -4.05 -28.66
CA PRO A 89 19.29 -3.65 -29.25
C PRO A 89 19.97 -2.49 -28.52
N LEU A 90 19.17 -1.54 -28.01
CA LEU A 90 19.64 -0.41 -27.23
C LEU A 90 20.36 -0.88 -25.96
N MET A 91 19.71 -1.73 -25.16
CA MET A 91 20.29 -2.22 -23.91
C MET A 91 21.47 -3.16 -24.12
N LYS A 92 21.46 -3.96 -25.19
CA LYS A 92 22.63 -4.75 -25.60
C LYS A 92 23.83 -3.86 -25.89
N ALA A 93 23.66 -2.81 -26.70
CA ALA A 93 24.72 -1.86 -27.01
C ALA A 93 25.17 -1.02 -25.81
N PHE A 94 24.28 -0.78 -24.84
CA PHE A 94 24.60 -0.12 -23.58
C PHE A 94 25.46 -1.02 -22.67
N GLY A 95 25.10 -2.31 -22.58
CA GLY A 95 25.82 -3.33 -21.80
C GLY A 95 27.23 -3.66 -22.32
N GLU A 96 27.54 -3.33 -23.57
CA GLU A 96 28.93 -3.41 -24.09
C GLU A 96 29.86 -2.36 -23.45
N ARG A 97 29.28 -1.28 -22.88
CA ARG A 97 30.02 -0.11 -22.38
C ARG A 97 29.96 0.01 -20.86
N TYR A 98 28.83 -0.39 -20.29
CA TYR A 98 28.53 -0.26 -18.87
C TYR A 98 28.15 -1.61 -18.28
N HIS A 99 28.43 -1.78 -16.98
CA HIS A 99 27.91 -2.92 -16.24
C HIS A 99 26.40 -2.76 -16.04
N VAL A 100 25.62 -3.76 -16.46
CA VAL A 100 24.15 -3.76 -16.38
C VAL A 100 23.71 -5.00 -15.61
N ASP A 101 23.00 -4.78 -14.52
CA ASP A 101 22.34 -5.83 -13.74
C ASP A 101 20.83 -5.60 -13.68
N SER A 102 20.08 -6.69 -13.78
CA SER A 102 18.63 -6.69 -13.54
C SER A 102 18.35 -6.75 -12.04
N LEU A 103 17.47 -5.88 -11.55
CA LEU A 103 16.88 -5.98 -10.21
C LEU A 103 15.59 -6.83 -10.21
N ALA A 104 15.38 -7.68 -11.21
CA ALA A 104 14.23 -8.58 -11.36
C ALA A 104 14.19 -9.67 -10.29
N VAL A 105 13.79 -9.29 -9.08
CA VAL A 105 13.62 -10.19 -7.94
C VAL A 105 12.16 -10.30 -7.51
N GLY A 106 11.21 -9.67 -8.21
CA GLY A 106 9.83 -9.52 -7.79
C GLY A 106 9.12 -10.85 -7.53
N ARG A 107 9.14 -11.79 -8.48
CA ARG A 107 8.51 -13.12 -8.31
C ARG A 107 9.17 -13.94 -7.21
N ARG A 108 10.50 -13.87 -7.11
CA ARG A 108 11.27 -14.58 -6.08
C ARG A 108 10.99 -14.02 -4.69
N SER A 109 11.02 -12.71 -4.53
CA SER A 109 10.71 -12.05 -3.26
C SER A 109 9.26 -12.27 -2.84
N ALA A 110 8.32 -12.32 -3.81
CA ALA A 110 6.93 -12.65 -3.53
C ALA A 110 6.79 -14.06 -2.95
N ILE A 111 7.30 -15.11 -3.62
CA ILE A 111 7.19 -16.48 -3.10
C ILE A 111 7.88 -16.63 -1.74
N ASP A 112 9.05 -16.02 -1.56
CA ASP A 112 9.79 -16.07 -0.29
C ASP A 112 8.98 -15.40 0.85
N ALA A 113 8.30 -14.29 0.56
CA ALA A 113 7.45 -13.59 1.53
C ALA A 113 6.19 -14.39 1.86
N LEU A 114 5.47 -14.91 0.86
CA LEU A 114 4.22 -15.66 1.06
C LEU A 114 4.45 -16.98 1.80
N LEU A 115 5.49 -17.73 1.44
CA LEU A 115 5.86 -18.97 2.14
C LEU A 115 6.33 -18.69 3.57
N ARG A 116 7.06 -17.59 3.79
CA ARG A 116 7.49 -17.21 5.15
C ARG A 116 6.30 -17.02 6.08
N ILE A 117 5.29 -16.25 5.67
CA ILE A 117 4.11 -16.00 6.51
C ILE A 117 3.25 -17.26 6.66
N TYR A 118 3.16 -18.10 5.61
CA TYR A 118 2.46 -19.38 5.71
C TYR A 118 3.07 -20.29 6.78
N TYR A 119 4.38 -20.46 6.77
CA TYR A 119 5.07 -21.31 7.73
C TYR A 119 5.07 -20.74 9.15
N GLN A 120 5.02 -19.42 9.29
CA GLN A 120 4.81 -18.78 10.60
C GLN A 120 3.42 -19.07 11.14
N TRP A 121 2.38 -18.91 10.31
CA TRP A 121 0.99 -19.21 10.66
C TRP A 121 0.78 -20.70 10.98
N ARG A 122 1.32 -21.60 10.15
CA ARG A 122 1.22 -23.05 10.33
C ARG A 122 2.06 -23.57 11.50
N GLY A 123 3.12 -22.85 11.87
CA GLY A 123 4.07 -23.24 12.92
C GLY A 123 5.06 -24.35 12.53
N ASN A 124 5.01 -24.85 11.30
CA ASN A 124 5.92 -25.86 10.78
C ASN A 124 6.08 -25.74 9.25
N ARG A 125 6.79 -26.68 8.61
CA ARG A 125 7.02 -26.73 7.14
C ARG A 125 6.65 -28.08 6.52
N ASP A 126 5.67 -28.79 7.07
CA ASP A 126 5.30 -30.15 6.66
C ASP A 126 4.45 -30.21 5.37
N LYS A 127 3.89 -29.08 4.94
CA LYS A 127 2.98 -28.94 3.80
C LYS A 127 3.26 -27.64 3.05
N LEU A 128 3.11 -27.67 1.72
CA LEU A 128 3.05 -26.47 0.87
C LEU A 128 1.63 -25.89 0.84
N PRO A 129 1.46 -24.55 0.73
CA PRO A 129 0.12 -23.95 0.73
C PRO A 129 -0.69 -24.33 -0.52
N ASP A 130 -2.00 -24.45 -0.33
CA ASP A 130 -2.99 -24.46 -1.42
C ASP A 130 -3.56 -23.05 -1.53
N ILE A 131 -3.10 -22.30 -2.53
CA ILE A 131 -3.32 -20.84 -2.64
C ILE A 131 -4.55 -20.53 -3.50
N ALA A 132 -5.41 -19.63 -3.00
CA ALA A 132 -6.36 -18.88 -3.80
C ALA A 132 -5.83 -17.47 -4.07
N ILE A 133 -5.63 -17.10 -5.33
CA ILE A 133 -5.49 -15.69 -5.73
C ILE A 133 -6.90 -15.15 -5.91
N VAL A 134 -7.29 -14.18 -5.08
CA VAL A 134 -8.68 -13.71 -5.01
C VAL A 134 -8.78 -12.28 -5.55
N ASP A 135 -9.50 -12.12 -6.66
CA ASP A 135 -9.84 -10.83 -7.27
C ASP A 135 -11.08 -10.95 -8.16
N TRP A 136 -11.66 -9.83 -8.59
CA TRP A 136 -12.82 -9.83 -9.48
C TRP A 136 -12.47 -10.37 -10.87
N GLU A 137 -13.43 -11.03 -11.52
CA GLU A 137 -13.29 -11.43 -12.90
C GLU A 137 -13.08 -10.22 -13.84
N GLY A 138 -12.12 -10.31 -14.76
CA GLY A 138 -11.89 -9.30 -15.81
C GLY A 138 -11.01 -8.11 -15.40
N VAL A 139 -10.39 -8.12 -14.21
CA VAL A 139 -9.46 -7.05 -13.81
C VAL A 139 -8.22 -7.00 -14.71
N PRO A 140 -7.64 -5.82 -15.00
CA PRO A 140 -6.44 -5.71 -15.85
C PRO A 140 -5.22 -6.48 -15.34
N THR A 141 -5.19 -6.80 -14.04
CA THR A 141 -4.13 -7.53 -13.36
C THR A 141 -4.21 -9.05 -13.54
N THR A 142 -5.26 -9.60 -14.19
CA THR A 142 -5.43 -11.05 -14.37
C THR A 142 -4.23 -11.72 -15.04
N THR A 143 -3.56 -11.06 -16.00
CA THR A 143 -2.35 -11.62 -16.62
C THR A 143 -1.19 -11.78 -15.63
N GLU A 144 -1.11 -10.95 -14.59
CA GLU A 144 -0.12 -11.12 -13.50
C GLU A 144 -0.42 -12.38 -12.68
N PHE A 145 -1.69 -12.69 -12.46
CA PHE A 145 -2.10 -13.86 -11.70
C PHE A 145 -1.68 -15.14 -12.41
N HIS A 146 -1.82 -15.18 -13.74
CA HIS A 146 -1.31 -16.30 -14.54
C HIS A 146 0.21 -16.45 -14.44
N LEU A 147 0.98 -15.34 -14.45
CA LEU A 147 2.43 -15.39 -14.21
C LEU A 147 2.76 -15.99 -12.83
N PHE A 148 1.98 -15.69 -11.79
CA PHE A 148 2.15 -16.28 -10.47
C PHE A 148 1.76 -17.76 -10.43
N VAL A 149 0.67 -18.17 -11.09
CA VAL A 149 0.27 -19.58 -11.23
C VAL A 149 1.41 -20.38 -11.86
N ASP A 150 1.93 -19.91 -13.01
CA ASP A 150 3.03 -20.58 -13.71
C ASP A 150 4.32 -20.61 -12.90
N TYR A 151 4.62 -19.53 -12.18
CA TYR A 151 5.82 -19.44 -11.36
C TYR A 151 5.74 -20.35 -10.13
N PHE A 152 4.61 -20.38 -9.42
CA PHE A 152 4.40 -21.19 -8.21
C PHE A 152 4.31 -22.68 -8.52
N ALA A 153 3.76 -23.06 -9.69
CA ALA A 153 3.75 -24.43 -10.16
C ALA A 153 5.16 -25.05 -10.26
N ARG A 154 6.20 -24.24 -10.55
CA ARG A 154 7.61 -24.70 -10.58
C ARG A 154 8.13 -25.15 -9.20
N TYR A 155 7.47 -24.74 -8.13
CA TYR A 155 7.76 -25.10 -6.75
C TYR A 155 6.77 -26.14 -6.18
N GLY A 156 5.89 -26.70 -7.02
CA GLY A 156 4.87 -27.66 -6.60
C GLY A 156 3.73 -27.05 -5.79
N ILE A 157 3.57 -25.72 -5.82
CA ILE A 157 2.49 -25.01 -5.12
C ILE A 157 1.26 -24.95 -6.03
N THR A 158 0.13 -25.38 -5.50
CA THR A 158 -1.16 -25.31 -6.20
C THR A 158 -1.75 -23.91 -6.03
N VAL A 159 -2.15 -23.29 -7.14
CA VAL A 159 -2.77 -21.96 -7.14
C VAL A 159 -4.07 -22.00 -7.93
N THR A 160 -5.14 -21.44 -7.36
CA THR A 160 -6.43 -21.25 -8.02
C THR A 160 -6.74 -19.75 -8.08
N ILE A 161 -7.06 -19.21 -9.25
CA ILE A 161 -7.60 -17.85 -9.36
C ILE A 161 -9.11 -17.96 -9.12
N CYS A 162 -9.65 -17.15 -8.23
CA CYS A 162 -11.05 -17.25 -7.79
C CYS A 162 -11.67 -15.88 -7.64
N ASP A 163 -12.88 -15.70 -8.16
CA ASP A 163 -13.70 -14.54 -7.84
C ASP A 163 -14.21 -14.69 -6.39
N PRO A 164 -14.26 -13.60 -5.57
CA PRO A 164 -14.84 -13.64 -4.23
C PRO A 164 -16.24 -14.29 -4.16
N ASN A 165 -17.08 -14.13 -5.20
CA ASN A 165 -18.42 -14.72 -5.24
C ASN A 165 -18.41 -16.26 -5.28
N ASP A 166 -17.31 -16.87 -5.74
CA ASP A 166 -17.17 -18.32 -5.91
C ASP A 166 -16.46 -18.99 -4.73
N MET A 167 -16.43 -18.31 -3.57
CA MET A 167 -15.83 -18.83 -2.34
C MET A 167 -16.89 -19.41 -1.42
N GLU A 168 -16.56 -20.50 -0.74
CA GLU A 168 -17.43 -21.15 0.24
C GLU A 168 -16.63 -21.57 1.47
N PHE A 169 -17.14 -21.28 2.67
CA PHE A 169 -16.57 -21.81 3.91
C PHE A 169 -17.55 -22.80 4.52
N ARG A 170 -17.16 -24.09 4.56
CA ARG A 170 -18.00 -25.17 5.06
C ARG A 170 -17.16 -26.23 5.76
N ASP A 171 -17.68 -26.77 6.86
CA ASP A 171 -17.04 -27.82 7.66
C ASP A 171 -15.58 -27.50 8.02
N GLY A 172 -15.28 -26.23 8.34
CA GLY A 172 -13.95 -25.76 8.73
C GLY A 172 -12.95 -25.64 7.58
N THR A 173 -13.37 -25.79 6.32
CA THR A 173 -12.52 -25.69 5.14
C THR A 173 -13.00 -24.59 4.20
N LEU A 174 -12.09 -23.75 3.71
CA LEU A 174 -12.37 -22.77 2.67
C LEU A 174 -12.21 -23.42 1.30
N TYR A 175 -13.18 -23.19 0.42
CA TYR A 175 -13.15 -23.63 -0.96
C TYR A 175 -13.13 -22.42 -1.89
N ALA A 176 -12.30 -22.48 -2.93
CA ALA A 176 -12.21 -21.50 -4.01
C ALA A 176 -12.56 -22.20 -5.33
N GLY A 177 -13.71 -21.87 -5.94
CA GLY A 177 -14.20 -22.55 -7.15
C GLY A 177 -14.34 -24.07 -6.95
N GLY A 178 -14.76 -24.49 -5.76
CA GLY A 178 -14.91 -25.91 -5.38
C GLY A 178 -13.61 -26.63 -4.98
N ARG A 179 -12.44 -25.97 -5.00
CA ARG A 179 -11.16 -26.56 -4.56
C ARG A 179 -10.84 -26.14 -3.12
N PRO A 180 -10.45 -27.07 -2.22
CA PRO A 180 -10.04 -26.69 -0.87
C PRO A 180 -8.74 -25.89 -0.91
N VAL A 181 -8.70 -24.81 -0.12
CA VAL A 181 -7.55 -23.90 0.00
C VAL A 181 -7.29 -23.58 1.47
N ASP A 182 -6.03 -23.36 1.82
CA ASP A 182 -5.62 -22.94 3.17
C ASP A 182 -4.83 -21.62 3.18
N TYR A 183 -4.70 -20.98 2.01
CA TYR A 183 -4.02 -19.71 1.85
C TYR A 183 -4.79 -18.79 0.88
N VAL A 184 -5.08 -17.56 1.30
CA VAL A 184 -5.63 -16.51 0.42
C VAL A 184 -4.54 -15.48 0.10
N TYR A 185 -4.17 -15.38 -1.17
CA TYR A 185 -3.45 -14.22 -1.70
C TYR A 185 -4.47 -13.19 -2.18
N LYS A 186 -4.83 -12.27 -1.27
CA LYS A 186 -5.87 -11.26 -1.46
C LYS A 186 -5.40 -10.18 -2.44
N ARG A 187 -5.91 -10.20 -3.68
CA ARG A 187 -5.65 -9.15 -4.69
C ARG A 187 -6.77 -8.12 -4.74
N VAL A 188 -7.99 -8.52 -4.42
CA VAL A 188 -9.13 -7.63 -4.18
C VAL A 188 -8.85 -6.67 -3.01
N LEU A 189 -9.31 -5.42 -3.14
CA LEU A 189 -9.19 -4.42 -2.08
C LEU A 189 -10.19 -4.70 -0.95
N THR A 190 -9.78 -4.43 0.29
CA THR A 190 -10.64 -4.59 1.47
C THR A 190 -11.90 -3.73 1.34
N THR A 191 -11.77 -2.50 0.86
CA THR A 191 -12.90 -1.58 0.64
C THR A 191 -13.92 -2.17 -0.34
N GLU A 192 -13.47 -2.81 -1.42
CA GLU A 192 -14.38 -3.42 -2.41
C GLU A 192 -15.07 -4.68 -1.86
N LEU A 193 -14.37 -5.51 -1.09
CA LEU A 193 -14.99 -6.64 -0.38
C LEU A 193 -16.07 -6.15 0.60
N ILE A 194 -15.77 -5.12 1.39
CA ILE A 194 -16.73 -4.55 2.36
C ILE A 194 -17.94 -3.96 1.63
N GLN A 195 -17.73 -3.20 0.56
CA GLN A 195 -18.84 -2.60 -0.20
C GLN A 195 -19.80 -3.64 -0.76
N ARG A 196 -19.30 -4.82 -1.14
CA ARG A 196 -20.11 -5.88 -1.74
C ARG A 196 -20.71 -6.86 -0.73
N PHE A 197 -19.98 -7.20 0.32
CA PHE A 197 -20.33 -8.30 1.24
C PHE A 197 -20.39 -7.87 2.72
N GLY A 198 -20.06 -6.62 3.03
CA GLY A 198 -19.79 -6.21 4.40
C GLY A 198 -18.65 -7.01 5.00
N ILE A 199 -18.86 -7.52 6.22
CA ILE A 199 -17.91 -8.40 6.92
C ILE A 199 -18.38 -9.86 6.97
N GLU A 200 -19.42 -10.20 6.22
CA GLU A 200 -20.02 -11.53 6.11
C GLU A 200 -19.56 -12.18 4.81
N HIS A 201 -18.31 -12.65 4.79
CA HIS A 201 -17.71 -13.29 3.62
C HIS A 201 -16.95 -14.56 4.04
N PRO A 202 -16.96 -15.64 3.23
CA PRO A 202 -16.26 -16.89 3.53
C PRO A 202 -14.77 -16.73 3.93
N ILE A 203 -14.06 -15.76 3.35
CA ILE A 203 -12.68 -15.43 3.76
C ILE A 203 -12.65 -14.96 5.22
N VAL A 204 -13.55 -14.06 5.60
CA VAL A 204 -13.62 -13.49 6.95
C VAL A 204 -13.96 -14.59 7.96
N ASP A 205 -14.91 -15.46 7.63
CA ASP A 205 -15.31 -16.58 8.49
C ASP A 205 -14.18 -17.60 8.65
N ALA A 206 -13.47 -17.93 7.57
CA ALA A 206 -12.32 -18.82 7.59
C ALA A 206 -11.15 -18.25 8.41
N LEU A 207 -10.91 -16.93 8.34
CA LEU A 207 -9.91 -16.26 9.17
C LEU A 207 -10.29 -16.28 10.65
N ARG A 208 -11.55 -15.97 10.99
CA ARG A 208 -12.06 -16.03 12.37
C ARG A 208 -11.96 -17.44 12.96
N ALA A 209 -12.15 -18.47 12.12
CA ALA A 209 -11.97 -19.87 12.50
C ALA A 209 -10.49 -20.30 12.59
N GLY A 210 -9.54 -19.46 12.19
CA GLY A 210 -8.11 -19.81 12.11
C GLY A 210 -7.81 -20.89 11.06
N ALA A 211 -8.68 -21.06 10.06
CA ALA A 211 -8.61 -22.14 9.07
C ALA A 211 -7.67 -21.82 7.89
N ILE A 212 -7.38 -20.54 7.65
CA ILE A 212 -6.54 -20.09 6.54
C ILE A 212 -5.45 -19.09 6.98
N CYS A 213 -4.38 -19.02 6.20
CA CYS A 213 -3.48 -17.88 6.16
C CYS A 213 -3.95 -16.88 5.10
N MET A 214 -3.79 -15.58 5.32
CA MET A 214 -4.05 -14.56 4.29
C MET A 214 -2.88 -13.62 4.13
N ALA A 215 -2.35 -13.50 2.91
CA ALA A 215 -1.36 -12.48 2.58
C ALA A 215 -1.97 -11.09 2.72
N ASN A 216 -1.17 -10.15 3.26
CA ASN A 216 -1.60 -8.77 3.48
C ASN A 216 -2.91 -8.73 4.30
N PRO A 217 -2.84 -9.08 5.60
CA PRO A 217 -4.02 -9.18 6.46
C PRO A 217 -4.76 -7.85 6.52
N PHE A 218 -6.03 -7.82 6.95
CA PHE A 218 -6.80 -6.57 7.00
C PHE A 218 -6.11 -5.44 7.77
N ALA A 219 -5.31 -5.78 8.80
CA ALA A 219 -4.46 -4.82 9.53
C ALA A 219 -3.48 -4.03 8.64
N CYS A 220 -3.15 -4.48 7.43
CA CYS A 220 -2.35 -3.70 6.47
C CYS A 220 -3.04 -2.38 6.08
N LYS A 221 -4.37 -2.31 6.18
CA LYS A 221 -5.17 -1.12 5.86
C LYS A 221 -4.75 0.11 6.67
N LEU A 222 -4.31 -0.10 7.92
CA LEU A 222 -3.80 0.94 8.82
C LEU A 222 -2.75 1.84 8.18
N VAL A 223 -1.85 1.23 7.41
CA VAL A 223 -0.73 1.94 6.77
C VAL A 223 -0.89 2.05 5.25
N HIS A 224 -1.92 1.42 4.68
CA HIS A 224 -2.31 1.64 3.30
C HIS A 224 -3.07 2.96 3.12
N LYS A 225 -3.92 3.33 4.08
CA LYS A 225 -4.66 4.60 4.04
C LYS A 225 -3.70 5.78 3.99
N LYS A 226 -4.02 6.80 3.21
CA LYS A 226 -3.16 7.99 3.02
C LYS A 226 -2.97 8.77 4.31
N ALA A 227 -3.95 8.72 5.21
CA ALA A 227 -3.85 9.26 6.56
C ALA A 227 -2.63 8.73 7.32
N SER A 228 -2.11 7.54 7.03
CA SER A 228 -0.88 7.04 7.68
C SER A 228 0.34 7.95 7.48
N PHE A 229 0.42 8.68 6.37
CA PHE A 229 1.44 9.71 6.14
C PHE A 229 1.21 10.96 7.00
N ALA A 230 -0.06 11.32 7.21
CA ALA A 230 -0.41 12.36 8.16
C ALA A 230 -0.03 11.94 9.58
N VAL A 231 -0.43 10.76 10.03
CA VAL A 231 -0.13 10.25 11.38
C VAL A 231 1.39 10.17 11.60
N ALA A 232 2.16 9.73 10.60
CA ALA A 232 3.62 9.68 10.68
C ALA A 232 4.28 11.09 10.79
N SER A 233 3.75 12.11 10.10
CA SER A 233 4.35 13.44 10.02
C SER A 233 3.70 14.52 10.90
N ASP A 234 2.63 14.18 11.63
CA ASP A 234 1.92 15.06 12.55
C ASP A 234 2.73 15.29 13.83
N GLU A 235 2.87 16.56 14.24
CA GLU A 235 3.60 16.95 15.44
C GLU A 235 3.05 16.26 16.71
N ARG A 236 1.75 15.95 16.73
CA ARG A 236 1.09 15.27 17.84
C ARG A 236 1.68 13.89 18.11
N ASN A 237 2.24 13.24 17.08
CA ASN A 237 2.70 11.85 17.14
C ASN A 237 4.24 11.72 17.18
N ALA A 238 4.98 12.84 17.21
CA ALA A 238 6.45 12.84 17.21
C ALA A 238 7.06 11.99 18.35
N TYR A 239 6.36 11.89 19.49
CA TYR A 239 6.76 11.08 20.65
C TYR A 239 6.92 9.58 20.33
N LEU A 240 6.31 9.09 19.25
CA LEU A 240 6.43 7.70 18.81
C LEU A 240 7.81 7.41 18.22
N PHE A 241 8.53 8.42 17.72
CA PHE A 241 9.69 8.24 16.86
C PHE A 241 10.99 8.68 17.55
N THR A 242 12.07 7.94 17.30
CA THR A 242 13.41 8.35 17.74
C THR A 242 13.86 9.60 16.95
N PRO A 243 14.89 10.35 17.41
CA PRO A 243 15.40 11.48 16.64
C PRO A 243 15.83 11.12 15.21
N GLU A 244 16.41 9.92 15.01
CA GLU A 244 16.79 9.43 13.68
C GLU A 244 15.56 9.12 12.80
N GLU A 245 14.51 8.56 13.38
CA GLU A 245 13.25 8.30 12.67
C GLU A 245 12.52 9.61 12.33
N GLN A 246 12.49 10.58 13.24
CA GLN A 246 11.91 11.90 13.00
C GLN A 246 12.64 12.65 11.89
N GLU A 247 13.97 12.59 11.86
CA GLU A 247 14.76 13.17 10.77
C GLU A 247 14.45 12.47 9.44
N ALA A 248 14.35 11.13 9.42
CA ALA A 248 13.99 10.40 8.21
C ALA A 248 12.56 10.72 7.74
N ILE A 249 11.60 10.94 8.63
CA ILE A 249 10.24 11.40 8.31
C ILE A 249 10.32 12.79 7.68
N HIS A 250 10.95 13.75 8.36
CA HIS A 250 11.09 15.12 7.87
C HIS A 250 11.80 15.18 6.52
N GLN A 251 12.82 14.34 6.31
CA GLN A 251 13.51 14.28 5.05
C GLN A 251 12.66 13.63 3.97
N HIS A 252 12.00 12.50 4.21
CA HIS A 252 11.51 11.64 3.11
C HIS A 252 9.99 11.56 2.96
N ILE A 253 9.23 12.09 3.92
CA ILE A 253 7.77 12.16 3.87
C ILE A 253 7.38 13.63 3.73
N PRO A 254 6.77 14.04 2.62
CA PRO A 254 6.23 15.40 2.50
C PRO A 254 5.28 15.69 3.65
N TRP A 255 5.35 16.92 4.18
CA TRP A 255 4.46 17.36 5.25
C TRP A 255 3.01 17.01 4.90
N THR A 256 2.33 16.30 5.79
CA THR A 256 0.98 15.79 5.52
C THR A 256 0.10 15.98 6.75
N ARG A 257 -1.14 16.43 6.58
CA ARG A 257 -2.14 16.49 7.65
C ARG A 257 -3.45 15.91 7.19
N VAL A 258 -4.16 15.23 8.10
CA VAL A 258 -5.59 15.02 7.93
C VAL A 258 -6.26 16.38 7.98
N LEU A 259 -7.15 16.63 7.03
CA LEU A 259 -7.85 17.89 6.98
C LEU A 259 -8.95 17.93 8.05
N GLU A 260 -8.76 18.80 9.05
CA GLU A 260 -9.68 18.98 10.18
C GLU A 260 -9.59 20.43 10.69
N GLU A 261 -10.64 20.88 11.39
CA GLU A 261 -10.65 22.20 12.04
C GLU A 261 -9.70 22.21 13.24
N ARG A 262 -8.46 22.66 13.03
CA ARG A 262 -7.42 22.70 14.06
C ARG A 262 -6.33 23.72 13.79
N LYS A 263 -5.57 24.00 14.84
CA LYS A 263 -4.21 24.52 14.72
C LYS A 263 -3.19 23.38 14.59
N THR A 264 -2.14 23.62 13.82
CA THR A 264 -1.02 22.69 13.61
C THR A 264 0.26 23.46 13.26
N VAL A 265 1.34 22.73 13.02
CA VAL A 265 2.64 23.29 12.62
C VAL A 265 2.78 23.16 11.10
N SER A 266 3.08 24.26 10.42
CA SER A 266 3.34 24.32 8.98
C SER A 266 4.67 23.65 8.59
N PRO A 267 4.94 23.42 7.29
CA PRO A 267 6.22 22.85 6.84
C PRO A 267 7.47 23.62 7.31
N ASP A 268 7.37 24.94 7.50
CA ASP A 268 8.46 25.81 7.98
C ASP A 268 8.49 25.98 9.52
N GLY A 269 7.60 25.30 10.25
CA GLY A 269 7.60 25.29 11.72
C GLY A 269 6.75 26.35 12.39
N ALA A 270 5.93 27.11 11.65
CA ALA A 270 5.04 28.13 12.22
C ALA A 270 3.69 27.54 12.69
N ASP A 271 3.09 28.17 13.71
CA ASP A 271 1.73 27.83 14.12
C ASP A 271 0.72 28.36 13.09
N ILE A 272 -0.10 27.48 12.53
CA ILE A 272 -1.10 27.80 11.50
C ILE A 272 -2.48 27.27 11.89
N ASP A 273 -3.52 27.92 11.35
CA ASP A 273 -4.87 27.38 11.28
C ASP A 273 -5.00 26.57 9.97
N LEU A 274 -5.23 25.26 10.07
CA LEU A 274 -5.00 24.33 8.97
C LEU A 274 -5.86 24.62 7.74
N VAL A 275 -7.17 24.79 7.93
CA VAL A 275 -8.11 24.95 6.80
C VAL A 275 -7.89 26.27 6.06
N PRO A 276 -7.82 27.45 6.74
CA PRO A 276 -7.50 28.70 6.07
C PRO A 276 -6.10 28.72 5.44
N TRP A 277 -5.10 28.11 6.10
CA TRP A 277 -3.76 28.03 5.55
C TRP A 277 -3.71 27.16 4.29
N ALA A 278 -4.39 26.01 4.28
CA ALA A 278 -4.46 25.14 3.12
C ALA A 278 -5.18 25.79 1.93
N SER A 279 -6.22 26.60 2.18
CA SER A 279 -6.88 27.40 1.15
C SER A 279 -5.93 28.44 0.54
N ALA A 280 -5.18 29.17 1.37
CA ALA A 280 -4.27 30.23 0.94
C ALA A 280 -2.98 29.72 0.26
N ASN A 281 -2.58 28.47 0.51
CA ASN A 281 -1.33 27.89 0.02
C ASN A 281 -1.55 26.74 -0.98
N LYS A 282 -2.67 26.74 -1.72
CA LYS A 282 -3.03 25.65 -2.64
C LYS A 282 -1.94 25.30 -3.66
N GLU A 283 -1.18 26.29 -4.10
CA GLU A 283 -0.11 26.12 -5.10
C GLU A 283 1.01 25.15 -4.66
N GLU A 284 1.14 24.91 -3.36
CA GLU A 284 2.15 24.02 -2.77
C GLU A 284 1.55 22.74 -2.18
N LEU A 285 0.28 22.45 -2.48
CA LEU A 285 -0.48 21.38 -1.82
C LEU A 285 -1.18 20.46 -2.82
N VAL A 286 -1.36 19.22 -2.39
CA VAL A 286 -2.21 18.22 -3.01
C VAL A 286 -3.22 17.74 -1.98
N LEU A 287 -4.49 17.71 -2.34
CA LEU A 287 -5.57 17.13 -1.52
C LEU A 287 -5.84 15.72 -2.01
N LYS A 288 -5.84 14.73 -1.11
CA LYS A 288 -6.04 13.33 -1.47
C LYS A 288 -7.10 12.67 -0.58
N PRO A 289 -8.15 12.04 -1.15
CA PRO A 289 -9.09 11.22 -0.39
C PRO A 289 -8.35 10.07 0.30
N ASN A 290 -8.74 9.76 1.54
CA ASN A 290 -7.98 8.85 2.39
C ASN A 290 -7.87 7.42 1.82
N ASP A 291 -8.92 6.93 1.16
CA ASP A 291 -9.06 5.51 0.80
C ASP A 291 -9.43 5.23 -0.66
N GLU A 292 -9.40 6.24 -1.54
CA GLU A 292 -9.54 6.05 -2.99
C GLU A 292 -8.23 5.58 -3.62
N TYR A 293 -8.30 4.76 -4.66
CA TYR A 293 -7.14 4.24 -5.40
C TYR A 293 -7.02 4.88 -6.81
N GLY A 294 -5.84 4.74 -7.42
CA GLY A 294 -5.62 5.15 -8.82
C GLY A 294 -5.71 6.65 -9.08
N GLY A 295 -5.46 7.49 -8.07
CA GLY A 295 -5.51 8.95 -8.20
C GLY A 295 -6.92 9.55 -8.26
N LYS A 296 -7.97 8.73 -8.16
CA LYS A 296 -9.36 9.21 -8.16
C LYS A 296 -9.59 10.18 -6.99
N GLY A 297 -10.10 11.37 -7.33
CA GLY A 297 -10.39 12.43 -6.36
C GLY A 297 -9.16 13.18 -5.84
N VAL A 298 -7.95 12.90 -6.34
CA VAL A 298 -6.77 13.70 -6.02
C VAL A 298 -6.86 15.06 -6.72
N LEU A 299 -6.79 16.14 -5.95
CA LEU A 299 -6.73 17.50 -6.47
C LEU A 299 -5.32 18.04 -6.32
N ILE A 300 -4.76 18.50 -7.43
CA ILE A 300 -3.46 19.15 -7.51
C ILE A 300 -3.70 20.65 -7.39
N GLY A 301 -3.30 21.28 -6.28
CA GLY A 301 -3.76 22.63 -5.95
C GLY A 301 -3.29 23.71 -6.94
N TRP A 302 -2.12 23.54 -7.58
CA TRP A 302 -1.62 24.42 -8.64
C TRP A 302 -2.29 24.20 -10.02
N GLU A 303 -3.09 23.15 -10.17
CA GLU A 303 -3.86 22.85 -11.39
C GLU A 303 -5.37 23.00 -11.17
N THR A 304 -5.79 23.35 -9.95
CA THR A 304 -7.20 23.45 -9.53
C THR A 304 -7.59 24.91 -9.29
N GLU A 305 -8.75 25.33 -9.77
CA GLU A 305 -9.29 26.66 -9.51
C GLU A 305 -9.62 26.86 -8.02
N GLN A 306 -9.48 28.08 -7.50
CA GLN A 306 -9.62 28.35 -6.06
C GLN A 306 -10.99 27.92 -5.50
N ASP A 307 -12.08 28.20 -6.21
CA ASP A 307 -13.44 27.86 -5.76
C ASP A 307 -13.65 26.35 -5.64
N GLU A 308 -13.07 25.58 -6.56
CA GLU A 308 -13.11 24.10 -6.54
C GLU A 308 -12.25 23.55 -5.40
N TRP A 309 -11.04 24.09 -5.22
CA TRP A 309 -10.16 23.73 -4.11
C TRP A 309 -10.84 23.98 -2.75
N ASP A 310 -11.40 25.18 -2.54
CA ASP A 310 -12.09 25.53 -1.29
C ASP A 310 -13.34 24.68 -1.06
N ALA A 311 -14.06 24.30 -2.12
CA ALA A 311 -15.19 23.38 -2.03
C ALA A 311 -14.72 21.98 -1.60
N ALA A 312 -13.60 21.50 -2.13
CA ALA A 312 -13.03 20.22 -1.76
C ALA A 312 -12.50 20.21 -0.32
N LEU A 313 -11.87 21.30 0.14
CA LEU A 313 -11.48 21.46 1.55
C LEU A 313 -12.71 21.36 2.47
N ARG A 314 -13.82 22.03 2.12
CA ARG A 314 -15.07 21.93 2.91
C ARG A 314 -15.65 20.52 2.92
N ALA A 315 -15.66 19.84 1.78
CA ALA A 315 -16.15 18.46 1.68
C ALA A 315 -15.30 17.51 2.54
N ALA A 316 -13.99 17.71 2.56
CA ALA A 316 -13.05 16.89 3.30
C ALA A 316 -13.17 16.99 4.84
N LEU A 317 -13.91 17.97 5.36
CA LEU A 317 -14.30 18.01 6.77
C LEU A 317 -15.36 16.97 7.13
N SER A 318 -16.10 16.46 6.15
CA SER A 318 -17.08 15.38 6.31
C SER A 318 -16.55 14.03 5.81
N ASP A 319 -15.85 14.04 4.68
CA ASP A 319 -15.27 12.85 4.06
C ASP A 319 -13.74 12.87 4.23
N PRO A 320 -13.15 11.99 5.05
CA PRO A 320 -11.73 12.09 5.42
C PRO A 320 -10.77 12.18 4.23
N ALA A 321 -9.96 13.25 4.21
CA ALA A 321 -8.91 13.48 3.24
C ALA A 321 -7.65 14.00 3.93
N ILE A 322 -6.52 13.92 3.22
CA ILE A 322 -5.27 14.55 3.64
C ILE A 322 -4.92 15.72 2.73
N VAL A 323 -4.30 16.74 3.29
CA VAL A 323 -3.49 17.71 2.54
C VAL A 323 -2.02 17.32 2.68
N GLN A 324 -1.31 17.29 1.56
CA GLN A 324 0.10 16.91 1.50
C GLN A 324 0.87 17.97 0.74
N ALA A 325 2.04 18.35 1.26
CA ALA A 325 2.97 19.24 0.58
C ALA A 325 3.40 18.64 -0.76
N ARG A 326 3.52 19.51 -1.76
CA ARG A 326 4.00 19.17 -3.09
C ARG A 326 5.34 18.42 -2.98
N ALA A 327 5.39 17.20 -3.51
CA ALA A 327 6.64 16.49 -3.66
C ALA A 327 7.44 17.11 -4.81
N THR A 328 8.73 17.36 -4.58
CA THR A 328 9.65 17.70 -5.67
C THR A 328 9.80 16.47 -6.56
N ILE A 329 9.59 16.65 -7.86
CA ILE A 329 9.72 15.61 -8.87
C ILE A 329 10.78 16.03 -9.89
N ALA A 330 11.64 15.09 -10.26
CA ALA A 330 12.62 15.29 -11.32
C ALA A 330 11.96 15.08 -12.69
N TYR A 331 12.37 15.89 -13.66
CA TYR A 331 12.00 15.72 -15.06
C TYR A 331 13.26 15.32 -15.82
N GLU A 332 13.19 14.20 -16.53
CA GLU A 332 14.24 13.74 -17.41
C GLU A 332 13.67 13.44 -18.79
N ASP A 333 14.41 13.79 -19.84
CA ASP A 333 14.05 13.42 -21.20
C ASP A 333 14.20 11.92 -21.37
N PHE A 334 13.09 11.23 -21.59
CA PHE A 334 13.12 9.79 -21.85
C PHE A 334 13.36 9.55 -23.34
N PRO A 335 14.32 8.69 -23.72
CA PRO A 335 14.56 8.39 -25.12
C PRO A 335 13.32 7.73 -25.74
N SER A 336 12.69 8.43 -26.69
CA SER A 336 11.58 7.90 -27.48
C SER A 336 12.05 7.59 -28.90
N LEU A 337 11.62 6.44 -29.42
CA LEU A 337 11.73 6.15 -30.85
C LEU A 337 10.56 6.87 -31.53
N THR A 338 10.86 7.90 -32.31
CA THR A 338 9.90 8.61 -33.17
C THR A 338 9.86 8.03 -34.57
#